data_AF-F7Y6V9-F1
#
_entry.id   AF-F7Y6V9-F1
#
_cell.length_a   1.000
_cell.length_b   1.000
_cell.length_c   1.000
_cell.angle_alpha   90.00
_cell.angle_beta   90.00
_cell.angle_gamma   90.00
#
_symmetry.space_group_name_H-M   'P 1'
#
loop_
_entity.id
_entity.type
_entity.pdbx_description
1 polymer ?
#
loop_
_entity_poly.entity_id
_entity_poly.type
_entity_poly.pdbx_seq_one_letter_code
_entity_poly.pdbx_strand_id
1 'polypeptide(L)'
;MRAATKSSGFGVVGHLAAATICPWLCLWCLITTGASAADLLWGVNGHPFNAYPGISIEKQLDYVRDLGMRSYRVNISNVDSAARLAELIKAGRARGVEILPVITPELDLDHSTVDELYAQAYRLASTLVSRFKDDIRVWELGNEMENYAILLPCEIKDDGVQYSCAWGPASGMEKSDYFSPRWVKVSAVLRGLSDATIAIDPTIRKAMGTAGWGHRAAFTRMRQDGIRWDISVWHLYEGDPEEAFKFLATFGKPIWLTEFNYSEGSQRGESQQAEGLLETMNLLRKYHSSYDVQAAHIYELLDETYWAPSYEAFMGLVRLEKRGGGLWTPGGEKPAYEAVKKFIAGGKSGLVSPTVTTTSPMLSEQASDPSPGPVRAIHPCSIDTIDKSSLNPANRVAYAYCLLLHRMPSPIEQWSQVVALKTDPSISSTLLLILNSVEFRTGKLPAGLGNAKYVTFLYRVLLGREPDNNGLDSYLGKLSINKLTRQDVMAELINSYEFHSKHPCLFSNQQAVQ
;
A
#
# COMPACT_ATOMS: atom_id res chain seq x y z
N MET A 1 16.38 71.86 54.55
CA MET A 1 17.71 71.69 53.92
C MET A 1 17.49 71.46 52.43
N ARG A 2 18.25 72.24 51.63
CA ARG A 2 18.36 72.40 50.15
C ARG A 2 17.71 71.30 49.29
N ALA A 3 16.70 71.62 48.47
CA ALA A 3 16.73 72.22 47.12
C ALA A 3 16.83 71.11 46.03
N ALA A 4 16.13 71.10 44.88
CA ALA A 4 15.34 72.10 44.15
C ALA A 4 14.44 71.33 43.11
N THR A 5 13.14 71.68 42.93
CA THR A 5 12.52 72.33 41.73
C THR A 5 12.62 71.57 40.39
N LYS A 6 11.65 71.49 39.46
CA LYS A 6 10.29 72.01 39.14
C LYS A 6 9.91 71.25 37.85
N SER A 7 8.77 70.57 37.67
CA SER A 7 7.37 70.99 37.43
C SER A 7 7.12 71.94 36.25
N SER A 8 6.30 71.50 35.28
CA SER A 8 5.13 72.17 34.63
C SER A 8 5.00 71.66 33.18
N GLY A 9 3.90 71.11 32.68
CA GLY A 9 2.49 71.54 32.76
C GLY A 9 2.14 72.27 31.44
N PHE A 10 1.16 71.85 30.64
CA PHE A 10 -0.25 72.31 30.57
C PHE A 10 -0.84 71.75 29.25
N GLY A 11 -2.13 71.50 29.01
CA GLY A 11 -3.37 71.67 29.78
C GLY A 11 -4.60 71.44 28.86
N VAL A 12 -5.72 71.02 29.47
CA VAL A 12 -7.18 71.39 29.30
C VAL A 12 -7.76 71.53 27.86
N VAL A 13 -8.95 71.05 27.43
CA VAL A 13 -10.37 71.27 27.83
C VAL A 13 -11.24 70.30 26.97
N GLY A 14 -12.27 69.61 27.49
CA GLY A 14 -13.74 69.82 27.27
C GLY A 14 -14.20 69.95 25.79
N HIS A 15 -15.36 69.52 25.30
CA HIS A 15 -16.58 68.85 25.78
C HIS A 15 -17.43 68.57 24.50
N LEU A 16 -18.39 67.63 24.57
CA LEU A 16 -19.61 67.53 23.73
C LEU A 16 -19.50 67.34 22.20
N ALA A 17 -19.99 66.20 21.69
CA ALA A 17 -21.31 66.08 21.07
C ALA A 17 -21.39 64.83 20.17
N ALA A 18 -22.33 63.93 20.49
CA ALA A 18 -22.79 62.92 19.55
C ALA A 18 -23.86 63.56 18.64
N ALA A 19 -23.68 63.47 17.32
CA ALA A 19 -24.76 63.65 16.36
C ALA A 19 -24.56 62.72 15.15
N THR A 20 -25.62 61.95 14.93
CA THR A 20 -25.99 60.96 13.93
C THR A 20 -25.80 61.31 12.43
N ILE A 21 -25.35 60.27 11.69
CA ILE A 21 -25.83 59.77 10.38
C ILE A 21 -25.64 60.63 9.11
N CYS A 22 -24.84 60.13 8.15
CA CYS A 22 -25.22 60.01 6.73
C CYS A 22 -24.31 58.97 6.00
N PRO A 23 -24.84 58.06 5.17
CA PRO A 23 -24.11 56.91 4.64
C PRO A 23 -23.45 57.25 3.30
N TRP A 24 -22.19 56.85 3.11
CA TRP A 24 -21.58 56.74 1.79
C TRP A 24 -21.42 55.26 1.47
N LEU A 25 -22.24 54.78 0.53
CA LEU A 25 -22.01 53.53 -0.18
C LEU A 25 -20.64 53.59 -0.87
N CYS A 26 -19.63 52.94 -0.30
CA CYS A 26 -18.48 52.50 -1.07
C CYS A 26 -18.78 51.07 -1.54
N LEU A 27 -19.21 51.00 -2.81
CA LEU A 27 -19.25 49.79 -3.61
C LEU A 27 -17.81 49.28 -3.75
N TRP A 28 -17.34 48.46 -2.80
CA TRP A 28 -16.15 47.66 -3.00
C TRP A 28 -16.53 46.52 -3.93
N CYS A 29 -16.16 46.66 -5.20
CA CYS A 29 -15.98 45.53 -6.10
C CYS A 29 -15.02 44.55 -5.44
N LEU A 30 -15.57 43.52 -4.79
CA LEU A 30 -14.89 42.26 -4.54
C LEU A 30 -14.56 41.67 -5.91
N ILE A 31 -13.39 42.04 -6.44
CA ILE A 31 -12.70 41.21 -7.41
C ILE A 31 -12.24 40.01 -6.61
N THR A 32 -13.11 39.01 -6.47
CA THR A 32 -12.68 37.67 -6.13
C THR A 32 -11.83 37.20 -7.31
N THR A 33 -10.52 37.45 -7.25
CA THR A 33 -9.57 36.66 -8.02
C THR A 33 -9.74 35.25 -7.49
N GLY A 34 -10.59 34.46 -8.15
CA GLY A 34 -10.65 33.02 -7.92
C GLY A 34 -9.23 32.52 -8.12
N ALA A 35 -8.57 32.14 -7.03
CA ALA A 35 -7.33 31.40 -7.14
C ALA A 35 -7.69 30.17 -7.96
N SER A 36 -7.19 30.10 -9.20
CA SER A 36 -7.16 28.86 -9.95
C SER A 36 -6.39 27.90 -9.05
N ALA A 37 -7.11 26.99 -8.37
CA ALA A 37 -6.49 25.98 -7.55
C ALA A 37 -5.54 25.21 -8.47
N ALA A 38 -4.25 25.25 -8.16
CA ALA A 38 -3.27 24.46 -8.90
C ALA A 38 -3.72 22.99 -8.87
N ASP A 39 -3.63 22.29 -10.00
CA ASP A 39 -3.90 20.84 -10.08
C ASP A 39 -2.95 20.08 -9.12
N LEU A 40 -3.30 18.84 -8.80
CA LEU A 40 -2.51 17.96 -7.93
C LEU A 40 -1.05 17.85 -8.41
N LEU A 41 -0.12 17.66 -7.46
CA LEU A 41 1.23 17.22 -7.81
C LEU A 41 1.20 15.77 -8.26
N TRP A 42 1.27 15.55 -9.58
CA TRP A 42 1.39 14.22 -10.16
C TRP A 42 2.83 13.71 -10.14
N GLY A 43 2.98 12.47 -9.71
CA GLY A 43 4.24 11.72 -9.70
C GLY A 43 4.06 10.26 -10.05
N VAL A 44 5.16 9.51 -9.95
CA VAL A 44 5.20 8.07 -10.18
C VAL A 44 6.27 7.44 -9.30
N ASN A 45 6.08 6.17 -8.96
CA ASN A 45 7.04 5.35 -8.25
C ASN A 45 8.05 4.73 -9.21
N GLY A 46 9.25 4.45 -8.71
CA GLY A 46 10.09 3.47 -9.35
C GLY A 46 11.28 3.06 -8.52
N HIS A 47 12.02 2.10 -9.06
CA HIS A 47 13.08 1.39 -8.37
C HIS A 47 14.43 1.52 -9.11
N PRO A 48 14.96 2.76 -9.30
CA PRO A 48 16.18 3.04 -10.07
C PRO A 48 17.44 2.42 -9.45
N PHE A 49 17.32 2.08 -8.16
CA PHE A 49 18.16 1.25 -7.30
C PHE A 49 18.65 -0.07 -7.89
N ASN A 50 17.68 -0.88 -8.27
CA ASN A 50 17.77 -2.32 -8.08
C ASN A 50 16.92 -3.09 -9.10
N ALA A 51 15.81 -2.52 -9.58
CA ALA A 51 14.87 -3.25 -10.43
C ALA A 51 15.30 -3.32 -11.90
N TYR A 52 15.96 -2.27 -12.42
CA TYR A 52 16.18 -2.14 -13.87
C TYR A 52 17.66 -2.04 -14.30
N PRO A 53 18.54 -3.02 -13.95
CA PRO A 53 19.90 -3.06 -14.49
C PRO A 53 19.91 -2.89 -16.01
N GLY A 54 20.60 -1.87 -16.52
CA GLY A 54 20.66 -1.56 -17.95
C GLY A 54 19.79 -0.38 -18.41
N ILE A 55 18.91 0.16 -17.56
CA ILE A 55 18.13 1.38 -17.82
C ILE A 55 18.67 2.52 -16.96
N SER A 56 19.22 3.56 -17.59
CA SER A 56 19.81 4.68 -16.85
C SER A 56 18.76 5.51 -16.10
N ILE A 57 19.17 6.17 -15.03
CA ILE A 57 18.31 7.07 -14.25
C ILE A 57 17.79 8.23 -15.11
N GLU A 58 18.59 8.71 -16.06
CA GLU A 58 18.20 9.76 -17.01
C GLU A 58 17.03 9.31 -17.86
N LYS A 59 17.08 8.08 -18.38
CA LYS A 59 16.01 7.53 -19.21
C LYS A 59 14.71 7.38 -18.42
N GLN A 60 14.80 6.94 -17.16
CA GLN A 60 13.66 6.85 -16.26
C GLN A 60 13.04 8.23 -16.02
N LEU A 61 13.86 9.24 -15.66
CA LEU A 61 13.41 10.61 -15.44
C LEU A 61 12.88 11.30 -16.71
N ASP A 62 13.37 10.93 -17.89
CA ASP A 62 12.85 11.41 -19.16
C ASP A 62 11.40 10.94 -19.39
N TYR A 63 11.05 9.71 -18.99
CA TYR A 63 9.65 9.24 -18.97
C TYR A 63 8.80 10.03 -17.97
N VAL A 64 9.30 10.26 -16.74
CA VAL A 64 8.57 11.05 -15.72
C VAL A 64 8.23 12.45 -16.27
N ARG A 65 9.22 13.11 -16.88
CA ARG A 65 9.03 14.43 -17.50
C ARG A 65 8.04 14.37 -18.66
N ASP A 66 8.16 13.36 -19.53
CA ASP A 66 7.30 13.21 -20.71
C ASP A 66 5.82 12.94 -20.35
N LEU A 67 5.56 12.19 -19.28
CA LEU A 67 4.23 12.05 -18.67
C LEU A 67 3.65 13.37 -18.14
N GLY A 68 4.48 14.42 -18.02
CA GLY A 68 4.10 15.72 -17.46
C GLY A 68 4.08 15.75 -15.93
N MET A 69 4.62 14.70 -15.29
CA MET A 69 4.76 14.56 -13.85
C MET A 69 5.97 15.33 -13.33
N ARG A 70 5.95 15.69 -12.05
CA ARG A 70 7.01 16.50 -11.41
C ARG A 70 7.61 15.85 -10.17
N SER A 71 7.15 14.68 -9.77
CA SER A 71 7.67 13.96 -8.61
C SER A 71 8.00 12.51 -8.97
N TYR A 72 9.14 12.02 -8.48
CA TYR A 72 9.56 10.63 -8.63
C TYR A 72 9.84 10.03 -7.25
N ARG A 73 8.98 9.11 -6.82
CA ARG A 73 9.07 8.45 -5.51
C ARG A 73 9.99 7.24 -5.58
N VAL A 74 10.96 7.15 -4.67
CA VAL A 74 12.01 6.12 -4.69
C VAL A 74 12.35 5.59 -3.29
N ASN A 75 12.55 4.28 -3.19
CA ASN A 75 12.94 3.61 -1.95
C ASN A 75 14.41 3.87 -1.58
N ILE A 76 14.66 4.10 -0.29
CA ILE A 76 15.99 4.23 0.31
C ILE A 76 16.03 3.39 1.60
N SER A 77 16.61 2.20 1.52
CA SER A 77 16.64 1.29 2.67
C SER A 77 17.85 1.47 3.59
N ASN A 78 18.94 2.01 3.06
CA ASN A 78 20.21 2.12 3.77
C ASN A 78 21.06 3.30 3.27
N VAL A 79 22.14 3.59 4.00
CA VAL A 79 23.06 4.71 3.73
C VAL A 79 23.91 4.50 2.48
N ASP A 80 24.09 3.27 2.03
CA ASP A 80 24.90 2.94 0.84
C ASP A 80 24.27 3.51 -0.44
N SER A 81 22.94 3.64 -0.45
CA SER A 81 22.19 4.25 -1.55
C SER A 81 22.35 5.79 -1.62
N ALA A 82 22.96 6.44 -0.62
CA ALA A 82 23.00 7.90 -0.56
C ALA A 82 23.79 8.55 -1.70
N ALA A 83 24.88 7.93 -2.19
CA ALA A 83 25.60 8.46 -3.35
C ALA A 83 24.71 8.46 -4.61
N ARG A 84 24.00 7.36 -4.84
CA ARG A 84 23.08 7.20 -5.97
C ARG A 84 21.85 8.10 -5.86
N LEU A 85 21.35 8.32 -4.64
CA LEU A 85 20.29 9.30 -4.38
C LEU A 85 20.75 10.73 -4.74
N ALA A 86 21.99 11.11 -4.41
CA ALA A 86 22.53 12.42 -4.78
C ALA A 86 22.59 12.61 -6.32
N GLU A 87 23.02 11.58 -7.04
CA GLU A 87 23.02 11.57 -8.51
C GLU A 87 21.60 11.70 -9.07
N LEU A 88 20.64 10.96 -8.51
CA LEU A 88 19.24 11.02 -8.90
C LEU A 88 18.62 12.40 -8.65
N ILE A 89 18.86 13.01 -7.48
CA ILE A 89 18.40 14.36 -7.15
C ILE A 89 18.94 15.38 -8.16
N LYS A 90 20.24 15.31 -8.47
CA LYS A 90 20.87 16.18 -9.46
C LYS A 90 20.24 16.00 -10.85
N ALA A 91 20.06 14.75 -11.28
CA ALA A 91 19.46 14.43 -12.57
C ALA A 91 17.99 14.83 -12.66
N GLY A 92 17.24 14.70 -11.55
CA GLY A 92 15.84 15.12 -11.42
C GLY A 92 15.69 16.64 -11.48
N ARG A 93 16.51 17.38 -10.72
CA ARG A 93 16.52 18.86 -10.75
C ARG A 93 16.78 19.40 -12.15
N ALA A 94 17.71 18.80 -12.90
CA ALA A 94 17.99 19.17 -14.28
C ALA A 94 16.79 18.96 -15.24
N ARG A 95 15.79 18.17 -14.83
CA ARG A 95 14.57 17.85 -15.60
C ARG A 95 13.29 18.46 -15.01
N GLY A 96 13.40 19.23 -13.93
CA GLY A 96 12.23 19.76 -13.22
C GLY A 96 11.41 18.66 -12.51
N VAL A 97 12.06 17.57 -12.11
CA VAL A 97 11.47 16.45 -11.37
C VAL A 97 12.07 16.45 -9.96
N GLU A 98 11.21 16.61 -8.96
CA GLU A 98 11.56 16.47 -7.55
C GLU A 98 11.61 14.98 -7.17
N ILE A 99 12.55 14.62 -6.32
CA ILE A 99 12.67 13.26 -5.80
C ILE A 99 11.99 13.20 -4.45
N LEU A 100 11.01 12.31 -4.29
CA LEU A 100 10.40 11.97 -3.01
C LEU A 100 11.03 10.67 -2.49
N PRO A 101 12.06 10.75 -1.64
CA PRO A 101 12.60 9.54 -1.02
C PRO A 101 11.63 9.01 0.04
N VAL A 102 11.42 7.70 0.03
CA VAL A 102 10.83 6.96 1.14
C VAL A 102 11.92 6.16 1.86
N ILE A 103 12.08 6.41 3.16
CA ILE A 103 13.02 5.64 3.99
C ILE A 103 12.32 4.32 4.36
N THR A 104 12.90 3.21 3.92
CA THR A 104 12.39 1.84 4.14
C THR A 104 13.41 1.02 4.91
N PRO A 105 13.56 1.22 6.23
CA PRO A 105 14.64 0.63 7.01
C PRO A 105 14.63 -0.90 6.94
N GLU A 106 15.77 -1.50 6.60
CA GLU A 106 15.99 -2.94 6.73
C GLU A 106 16.24 -3.28 8.21
N LEU A 107 15.18 -3.70 8.91
CA LEU A 107 15.20 -3.99 10.35
C LEU A 107 14.67 -5.39 10.64
N ASP A 108 15.29 -6.07 11.60
CA ASP A 108 14.77 -7.32 12.15
C ASP A 108 13.71 -7.01 13.22
N LEU A 109 12.46 -6.87 12.79
CA LEU A 109 11.33 -6.58 13.67
C LEU A 109 11.01 -7.74 14.62
N ASP A 110 11.39 -8.98 14.29
CA ASP A 110 11.04 -10.14 15.11
C ASP A 110 11.97 -10.28 16.32
N HIS A 111 13.27 -10.11 16.12
CA HIS A 111 14.27 -10.35 17.17
C HIS A 111 14.75 -9.08 17.88
N SER A 112 14.65 -7.90 17.25
CA SER A 112 15.12 -6.66 17.87
C SER A 112 14.17 -6.18 18.96
N THR A 113 14.76 -5.55 19.98
CA THR A 113 14.02 -4.84 21.03
C THR A 113 13.47 -3.51 20.52
N VAL A 114 12.48 -2.96 21.23
CA VAL A 114 11.89 -1.64 20.94
C VAL A 114 12.95 -0.54 20.90
N ASP A 115 13.88 -0.54 21.86
CA ASP A 115 14.94 0.49 21.95
C ASP A 115 15.96 0.37 20.82
N GLU A 116 16.34 -0.86 20.44
CA GLU A 116 17.22 -1.10 19.30
C GLU A 116 16.58 -0.65 17.99
N LEU A 117 15.30 -0.96 17.77
CA LEU A 117 14.55 -0.57 16.59
C LEU A 117 14.46 0.96 16.47
N TYR A 118 14.08 1.63 17.57
CA TYR A 118 14.07 3.10 17.61
C TYR A 118 15.45 3.67 17.28
N ALA A 119 16.51 3.17 17.93
CA ALA A 119 17.87 3.70 17.75
C ALA A 119 18.42 3.46 16.33
N GLN A 120 18.12 2.30 15.73
CA GLN A 120 18.51 2.00 14.34
C GLN A 120 17.79 2.92 13.35
N ALA A 121 16.47 3.06 13.49
CA ALA A 121 15.66 3.96 12.66
C ALA A 121 16.12 5.42 12.80
N TYR A 122 16.34 5.88 14.02
CA TYR A 122 16.83 7.22 14.32
C TYR A 122 18.18 7.50 13.66
N ARG A 123 19.13 6.57 13.76
CA ARG A 123 20.47 6.72 13.14
C ARG A 123 20.39 6.77 11.61
N LEU A 124 19.56 5.92 11.00
CA LEU A 124 19.38 5.89 9.55
C LEU A 124 18.80 7.22 9.06
N ALA A 125 17.69 7.68 9.65
CA ALA A 125 17.08 8.96 9.30
C ALA A 125 18.02 10.14 9.58
N SER A 126 18.73 10.17 10.71
CA SER A 126 19.71 11.22 11.01
C SER A 126 20.78 11.33 9.92
N THR A 127 21.29 10.19 9.45
CA THR A 127 22.36 10.16 8.43
C THR A 127 21.84 10.63 7.07
N LEU A 128 20.68 10.12 6.63
CA LEU A 128 20.11 10.46 5.33
C LEU A 128 19.59 11.90 5.31
N VAL A 129 18.73 12.28 6.27
CA VAL A 129 18.12 13.61 6.32
C VAL A 129 19.18 14.69 6.51
N SER A 130 20.18 14.49 7.39
CA SER A 130 21.25 15.48 7.57
C SER A 130 22.05 15.72 6.30
N ARG A 131 22.26 14.70 5.47
CA ARG A 131 23.03 14.80 4.23
C ARG A 131 22.29 15.61 3.16
N PHE A 132 20.95 15.53 3.12
CA PHE A 132 20.15 16.11 2.04
C PHE A 132 19.16 17.19 2.50
N LYS A 133 19.29 17.73 3.72
CA LYS A 133 18.36 18.72 4.29
C LYS A 133 18.15 19.98 3.43
N ASP A 134 19.16 20.33 2.63
CA ASP A 134 19.15 21.48 1.72
C ASP A 134 18.57 21.14 0.34
N ASP A 135 18.50 19.85 0.00
CA ASP A 135 18.02 19.34 -1.30
C ASP A 135 16.61 18.75 -1.24
N ILE A 136 16.23 18.18 -0.09
CA ILE A 136 14.96 17.45 0.12
C ILE A 136 14.23 18.05 1.31
N ARG A 137 13.00 18.52 1.07
CA ARG A 137 12.16 19.19 2.07
C ARG A 137 10.98 18.36 2.53
N VAL A 138 10.72 17.23 1.89
CA VAL A 138 9.73 16.24 2.30
C VAL A 138 10.36 14.86 2.23
N TRP A 139 10.26 14.11 3.32
CA TRP A 139 10.64 12.71 3.39
C TRP A 139 9.42 11.87 3.71
N GLU A 140 9.24 10.78 2.99
CA GLU A 140 8.35 9.73 3.43
C GLU A 140 9.10 8.79 4.37
N LEU A 141 8.50 8.50 5.51
CA LEU A 141 9.17 7.84 6.64
C LEU A 141 8.46 6.54 6.97
N GLY A 142 9.10 5.42 6.60
CA GLY A 142 8.50 4.10 6.59
C GLY A 142 7.69 3.88 5.31
N ASN A 143 7.41 2.62 5.00
CA ASN A 143 6.47 2.22 3.96
C ASN A 143 5.64 1.08 4.52
N GLU A 144 4.34 1.31 4.71
CA GLU A 144 3.39 0.29 5.14
C GLU A 144 3.82 -0.52 6.40
N MET A 145 4.46 0.12 7.37
CA MET A 145 5.05 -0.59 8.52
C MET A 145 3.97 -1.23 9.43
N GLU A 146 2.76 -0.67 9.45
CA GLU A 146 1.64 -1.13 10.26
C GLU A 146 1.19 -2.55 9.92
N ASN A 147 1.44 -2.97 8.69
CA ASN A 147 1.21 -4.31 8.23
C ASN A 147 1.86 -5.37 9.11
N TYR A 148 3.08 -5.11 9.60
CA TYR A 148 3.77 -6.02 10.53
C TYR A 148 2.97 -6.22 11.83
N ALA A 149 2.15 -5.23 12.23
CA ALA A 149 1.37 -5.27 13.44
C ALA A 149 -0.07 -5.73 13.24
N ILE A 150 -0.50 -6.08 12.02
CA ILE A 150 -1.89 -6.52 11.80
C ILE A 150 -2.18 -7.80 12.58
N LEU A 151 -3.33 -7.82 13.26
CA LEU A 151 -3.77 -8.96 14.05
C LEU A 151 -4.05 -10.15 13.13
N LEU A 152 -3.49 -11.30 13.48
CA LEU A 152 -3.56 -12.55 12.73
C LEU A 152 -4.55 -13.53 13.37
N PRO A 153 -4.99 -14.57 12.64
CA PRO A 153 -5.92 -15.58 13.14
C PRO A 153 -5.44 -16.20 14.46
N CYS A 154 -6.38 -16.42 15.39
CA CYS A 154 -6.12 -16.97 16.74
C CYS A 154 -5.34 -16.07 17.71
N GLU A 155 -4.86 -14.89 17.31
CA GLU A 155 -4.16 -14.00 18.24
C GLU A 155 -5.12 -13.38 19.27
N ILE A 156 -4.58 -13.06 20.45
CA ILE A 156 -5.35 -12.44 21.53
C ILE A 156 -5.29 -10.92 21.37
N LYS A 157 -6.47 -10.30 21.32
CA LYS A 157 -6.62 -8.84 21.31
C LYS A 157 -6.24 -8.23 22.66
N ASP A 158 -6.07 -6.91 22.69
CA ASP A 158 -5.76 -6.16 23.92
C ASP A 158 -6.82 -6.33 25.02
N ASP A 159 -8.07 -6.61 24.66
CA ASP A 159 -9.17 -6.85 25.60
C ASP A 159 -9.24 -8.31 26.11
N GLY A 160 -8.30 -9.16 25.70
CA GLY A 160 -8.24 -10.58 26.05
C GLY A 160 -9.11 -11.49 25.18
N VAL A 161 -9.89 -10.94 24.24
CA VAL A 161 -10.72 -11.74 23.33
C VAL A 161 -9.84 -12.34 22.23
N GLN A 162 -9.97 -13.65 22.01
CA GLN A 162 -9.30 -14.32 20.91
C GLN A 162 -9.92 -13.90 19.57
N TYR A 163 -9.08 -13.44 18.65
CA TYR A 163 -9.47 -13.22 17.27
C TYR A 163 -9.75 -14.55 16.57
N SER A 164 -10.83 -14.60 15.80
CA SER A 164 -11.31 -15.85 15.23
C SER A 164 -10.23 -16.53 14.39
N CYS A 165 -9.94 -17.79 14.70
CA CYS A 165 -9.06 -18.64 13.91
C CYS A 165 -9.57 -18.89 12.49
N ALA A 166 -10.86 -18.66 12.24
CA ALA A 166 -11.49 -18.86 10.94
C ALA A 166 -11.43 -17.62 10.04
N TRP A 167 -10.98 -16.48 10.55
CA TRP A 167 -10.83 -15.25 9.77
C TRP A 167 -9.44 -15.16 9.13
N GLY A 168 -9.28 -14.26 8.16
CA GLY A 168 -7.96 -13.82 7.68
C GLY A 168 -7.38 -12.73 8.60
N PRO A 169 -6.26 -12.09 8.21
CA PRO A 169 -5.77 -10.91 8.93
C PRO A 169 -6.86 -9.88 9.15
N ALA A 170 -6.77 -9.14 10.26
CA ALA A 170 -7.72 -8.08 10.54
C ALA A 170 -7.67 -6.95 9.50
N SER A 171 -8.72 -6.14 9.45
CA SER A 171 -8.90 -5.13 8.40
C SER A 171 -8.10 -3.85 8.59
N GLY A 172 -7.58 -3.61 9.80
CA GLY A 172 -6.88 -2.37 10.17
C GLY A 172 -7.80 -1.16 10.36
N MET A 173 -9.13 -1.38 10.33
CA MET A 173 -10.13 -0.31 10.44
C MET A 173 -10.32 0.21 11.86
N GLU A 174 -10.03 -0.66 12.84
CA GLU A 174 -10.14 -0.40 14.27
C GLU A 174 -8.79 -0.58 14.96
N LYS A 175 -8.59 0.12 16.09
CA LYS A 175 -7.31 0.00 16.83
C LYS A 175 -7.04 -1.43 17.30
N SER A 176 -8.10 -2.18 17.62
CA SER A 176 -8.03 -3.58 18.04
C SER A 176 -7.61 -4.54 16.92
N ASP A 177 -7.55 -4.07 15.67
CA ASP A 177 -7.09 -4.87 14.53
C ASP A 177 -5.55 -4.95 14.46
N TYR A 178 -4.86 -4.30 15.39
CA TYR A 178 -3.40 -4.38 15.51
C TYR A 178 -3.01 -5.12 16.79
N PHE A 179 -2.10 -6.08 16.66
CA PHE A 179 -1.52 -6.82 17.77
C PHE A 179 -0.49 -5.96 18.51
N SER A 180 -0.81 -5.52 19.72
CA SER A 180 0.00 -4.54 20.46
C SER A 180 1.48 -4.90 20.62
N PRO A 181 1.88 -6.16 20.89
CA PRO A 181 3.30 -6.52 20.96
C PRO A 181 4.09 -6.28 19.66
N ARG A 182 3.45 -6.39 18.50
CA ARG A 182 4.05 -6.03 17.21
C ARG A 182 3.91 -4.53 16.93
N TRP A 183 2.80 -3.91 17.33
CA TRP A 183 2.58 -2.47 17.17
C TRP A 183 3.62 -1.61 17.88
N VAL A 184 4.02 -1.94 19.12
CA VAL A 184 5.03 -1.16 19.86
C VAL A 184 6.38 -1.11 19.14
N LYS A 185 6.71 -2.15 18.36
CA LYS A 185 7.92 -2.20 17.52
C LYS A 185 7.78 -1.30 16.29
N VAL A 186 6.64 -1.35 15.59
CA VAL A 186 6.31 -0.42 14.48
C VAL A 186 6.37 1.04 14.95
N SER A 187 5.75 1.31 16.10
CA SER A 187 5.74 2.63 16.74
C SER A 187 7.15 3.12 17.05
N ALA A 188 8.03 2.25 17.54
CA ALA A 188 9.43 2.57 17.80
C ALA A 188 10.17 3.02 16.53
N VAL A 189 9.99 2.31 15.42
CA VAL A 189 10.63 2.63 14.13
C VAL A 189 10.13 3.97 13.61
N LEU A 190 8.80 4.12 13.48
CA LEU A 190 8.19 5.35 12.97
C LEU A 190 8.56 6.56 13.83
N ARG A 191 8.53 6.41 15.15
CA ARG A 191 8.97 7.47 16.08
C ARG A 191 10.45 7.81 15.90
N GLY A 192 11.32 6.82 15.77
CA GLY A 192 12.75 7.03 15.53
C GLY A 192 13.02 7.82 14.25
N LEU A 193 12.34 7.49 13.15
CA LEU A 193 12.43 8.23 11.89
C LEU A 193 11.94 9.68 12.03
N SER A 194 10.80 9.88 12.69
CA SER A 194 10.20 11.20 12.90
C SER A 194 11.08 12.09 13.78
N ASP A 195 11.50 11.58 14.94
CA ASP A 195 12.26 12.34 15.92
C ASP A 195 13.64 12.72 15.39
N ALA A 196 14.30 11.83 14.64
CA ALA A 196 15.54 12.15 13.95
C ALA A 196 15.36 13.29 12.94
N THR A 197 14.32 13.21 12.10
CA THR A 197 14.03 14.26 11.10
C THR A 197 13.81 15.62 11.77
N ILE A 198 13.05 15.64 12.87
CA ILE A 198 12.77 16.85 13.64
C ILE A 198 14.03 17.41 14.32
N ALA A 199 14.90 16.53 14.84
CA ALA A 199 16.15 16.94 15.47
C ALA A 199 17.15 17.54 14.46
N ILE A 200 17.13 17.08 13.21
CA ILE A 200 17.98 17.63 12.14
C ILE A 200 17.46 18.98 11.64
N ASP A 201 16.18 19.05 11.29
CA ASP A 201 15.52 20.29 10.87
C ASP A 201 14.00 20.15 11.03
N PRO A 202 13.37 20.86 11.99
CA PRO A 202 11.94 20.75 12.25
C PRO A 202 11.06 21.27 11.12
N THR A 203 11.64 21.97 10.14
CA THR A 203 10.92 22.50 8.96
C THR A 203 10.86 21.51 7.79
N ILE A 204 11.58 20.38 7.87
CA ILE A 204 11.44 19.27 6.92
C ILE A 204 10.14 18.52 7.22
N ARG A 205 9.32 18.34 6.18
CA ARG A 205 8.01 17.68 6.34
C ARG A 205 8.17 16.15 6.36
N LYS A 206 7.45 15.51 7.28
CA LYS A 206 7.37 14.06 7.42
C LYS A 206 6.06 13.58 6.79
N ALA A 207 6.15 12.87 5.68
CA ALA A 207 5.06 12.09 5.12
C ALA A 207 5.07 10.69 5.74
N MET A 208 3.93 10.25 6.27
CA MET A 208 3.80 8.95 6.93
C MET A 208 2.40 8.41 6.71
N GLY A 209 2.31 7.10 6.53
CA GLY A 209 1.03 6.47 6.26
C GLY A 209 1.09 4.96 6.20
N THR A 210 0.14 4.39 5.48
CA THR A 210 -0.22 2.98 5.56
C THR A 210 -0.37 2.38 4.16
N ALA A 211 -0.49 1.06 4.08
CA ALA A 211 -0.80 0.30 2.86
C ALA A 211 -2.17 0.62 2.23
N GLY A 212 -2.89 1.60 2.77
CA GLY A 212 -4.27 1.86 2.39
C GLY A 212 -5.24 0.78 2.86
N TRP A 213 -6.20 0.43 2.00
CA TRP A 213 -7.12 -0.73 2.15
C TRP A 213 -7.79 -0.94 3.51
N GLY A 214 -8.13 0.15 4.19
CA GLY A 214 -8.81 0.10 5.48
C GLY A 214 -7.88 0.12 6.69
N HIS A 215 -6.56 0.22 6.50
CA HIS A 215 -5.56 0.34 7.59
C HIS A 215 -5.58 1.73 8.27
N ARG A 216 -6.75 2.38 8.32
CA ARG A 216 -6.92 3.74 8.81
C ARG A 216 -6.61 3.87 10.30
N ALA A 217 -6.84 2.83 11.10
CA ALA A 217 -6.65 2.91 12.54
C ALA A 217 -5.17 2.95 12.96
N ALA A 218 -4.23 2.65 12.05
CA ALA A 218 -2.81 2.92 12.28
C ALA A 218 -2.54 4.41 12.54
N PHE A 219 -3.22 5.34 11.85
CA PHE A 219 -3.11 6.78 12.14
C PHE A 219 -3.60 7.12 13.55
N THR A 220 -4.66 6.46 14.00
CA THR A 220 -5.17 6.64 15.37
C THR A 220 -4.13 6.18 16.38
N ARG A 221 -3.52 5.00 16.17
CA ARG A 221 -2.47 4.50 17.04
C ARG A 221 -1.20 5.36 16.98
N MET A 222 -0.78 5.84 15.81
CA MET A 222 0.32 6.80 15.67
C MET A 222 0.09 8.07 16.49
N ARG A 223 -1.13 8.63 16.43
CA ARG A 223 -1.52 9.80 17.26
C ARG A 223 -1.47 9.48 18.75
N GLN A 224 -1.95 8.31 19.16
CA GLN A 224 -1.95 7.88 20.57
C GLN A 224 -0.53 7.72 21.11
N ASP A 225 0.38 7.21 20.28
CA ASP A 225 1.79 7.00 20.66
C ASP A 225 2.64 8.28 20.53
N GLY A 226 2.03 9.40 20.15
CA GLY A 226 2.70 10.69 20.05
C GLY A 226 3.64 10.82 18.85
N ILE A 227 3.51 9.97 17.83
CA ILE A 227 4.30 10.07 16.60
C ILE A 227 3.89 11.33 15.85
N ARG A 228 4.87 12.14 15.43
CA ARG A 228 4.64 13.43 14.78
C ARG A 228 4.83 13.30 13.26
N TRP A 229 3.79 13.61 12.49
CA TRP A 229 3.87 13.68 11.02
C TRP A 229 3.17 14.94 10.50
N ASP A 230 3.43 15.32 9.25
CA ASP A 230 2.87 16.53 8.63
C ASP A 230 1.97 16.22 7.43
N ILE A 231 2.17 15.08 6.78
CA ILE A 231 1.40 14.64 5.61
C ILE A 231 0.93 13.21 5.87
N SER A 232 -0.37 12.98 5.74
CA SER A 232 -0.96 11.65 5.83
C SER A 232 -0.85 10.95 4.48
N VAL A 233 -0.19 9.80 4.45
CA VAL A 233 0.04 9.03 3.23
C VAL A 233 -0.96 7.88 3.08
N TRP A 234 -1.52 7.70 1.88
CA TRP A 234 -2.48 6.62 1.62
C TRP A 234 -2.17 5.91 0.31
N HIS A 235 -2.26 4.57 0.29
CA HIS A 235 -2.17 3.78 -0.94
C HIS A 235 -3.56 3.38 -1.45
N LEU A 236 -3.75 3.32 -2.77
CA LEU A 236 -5.06 3.05 -3.37
C LEU A 236 -4.96 2.23 -4.66
N TYR A 237 -5.55 1.04 -4.66
CA TYR A 237 -5.56 0.18 -5.85
C TYR A 237 -6.96 -0.14 -6.38
N GLU A 238 -8.00 0.13 -5.60
CA GLU A 238 -9.38 -0.05 -6.03
C GLU A 238 -10.34 0.79 -5.17
N GLY A 239 -11.50 1.09 -5.75
CA GLY A 239 -12.62 1.73 -5.05
C GLY A 239 -12.52 3.24 -4.93
N ASP A 240 -13.58 3.82 -4.35
CA ASP A 240 -13.63 5.25 -4.04
C ASP A 240 -12.92 5.53 -2.71
N PRO A 241 -11.90 6.40 -2.66
CA PRO A 241 -11.15 6.70 -1.44
C PRO A 241 -11.85 7.69 -0.50
N GLU A 242 -13.05 8.19 -0.82
CA GLU A 242 -13.69 9.28 -0.07
C GLU A 242 -13.80 8.99 1.43
N GLU A 243 -14.21 7.79 1.83
CA GLU A 243 -14.33 7.44 3.25
C GLU A 243 -12.97 7.43 3.97
N ALA A 244 -11.90 7.03 3.28
CA ALA A 244 -10.55 7.15 3.81
C ALA A 244 -10.15 8.63 3.94
N PHE A 245 -10.44 9.45 2.94
CA PHE A 245 -10.12 10.88 2.97
C PHE A 245 -10.89 11.64 4.04
N LYS A 246 -12.20 11.35 4.24
CA LYS A 246 -13.00 11.88 5.35
C LYS A 246 -12.33 11.57 6.69
N PHE A 247 -11.88 10.33 6.88
CA PHE A 247 -11.18 9.93 8.10
C PHE A 247 -9.83 10.65 8.25
N LEU A 248 -9.00 10.69 7.21
CA LEU A 248 -7.68 11.32 7.26
C LEU A 248 -7.76 12.84 7.49
N ALA A 249 -8.78 13.50 6.93
CA ALA A 249 -9.03 14.92 7.13
C ALA A 249 -9.29 15.27 8.61
N THR A 250 -9.75 14.31 9.44
CA THR A 250 -9.92 14.54 10.89
C THR A 250 -8.62 14.81 11.63
N PHE A 251 -7.46 14.50 11.04
CA PHE A 251 -6.15 14.81 11.60
C PHE A 251 -5.67 16.23 11.25
N GLY A 252 -6.39 16.96 10.38
CA GLY A 252 -6.06 18.33 9.99
C GLY A 252 -4.74 18.45 9.23
N LYS A 253 -4.40 17.43 8.43
CA LYS A 253 -3.15 17.32 7.67
C LYS A 253 -3.47 17.05 6.20
N PRO A 254 -2.64 17.56 5.27
CA PRO A 254 -2.77 17.22 3.86
C PRO A 254 -2.60 15.73 3.61
N ILE A 255 -3.23 15.26 2.54
CA ILE A 255 -3.24 13.87 2.12
C ILE A 255 -2.40 13.72 0.86
N TRP A 256 -1.46 12.78 0.87
CA TRP A 256 -0.72 12.39 -0.33
C TRP A 256 -1.02 10.93 -0.65
N LEU A 257 -1.31 10.65 -1.92
CA LEU A 257 -1.27 9.28 -2.42
C LEU A 257 0.11 9.03 -2.97
N THR A 258 0.87 8.20 -2.26
CA THR A 258 2.24 7.88 -2.66
C THR A 258 2.30 6.60 -3.48
N GLU A 259 1.21 5.83 -3.51
CA GLU A 259 1.04 4.69 -4.40
C GLU A 259 -0.42 4.57 -4.82
N PHE A 260 -0.69 4.57 -6.13
CA PHE A 260 -1.97 4.12 -6.67
C PHE A 260 -1.83 3.46 -8.03
N ASN A 261 -2.70 2.50 -8.34
CA ASN A 261 -2.85 1.94 -9.68
C ASN A 261 -4.23 1.32 -9.85
N TYR A 262 -4.53 0.82 -11.04
CA TYR A 262 -5.62 -0.13 -11.20
C TYR A 262 -5.25 -1.46 -10.54
N SER A 263 -6.19 -2.03 -9.79
CA SER A 263 -6.04 -3.34 -9.13
C SER A 263 -5.57 -4.38 -10.15
N GLU A 264 -4.51 -5.11 -9.78
CA GLU A 264 -3.80 -6.09 -10.60
C GLU A 264 -3.04 -5.54 -11.84
N GLY A 265 -2.87 -4.22 -11.94
CA GLY A 265 -2.15 -3.59 -13.05
C GLY A 265 -2.76 -3.96 -14.40
N SER A 266 -1.93 -4.38 -15.35
CA SER A 266 -2.38 -4.83 -16.67
C SER A 266 -2.72 -6.32 -16.77
N GLN A 267 -2.85 -7.07 -15.67
CA GLN A 267 -3.19 -8.51 -15.72
C GLN A 267 -4.56 -8.78 -16.38
N ARG A 268 -5.48 -7.81 -16.27
CA ARG A 268 -6.82 -7.88 -16.91
C ARG A 268 -6.86 -7.23 -18.29
N GLY A 269 -5.71 -6.82 -18.80
CA GLY A 269 -5.53 -6.10 -20.05
C GLY A 269 -5.04 -4.67 -19.84
N GLU A 270 -4.17 -4.20 -20.73
CA GLU A 270 -3.55 -2.89 -20.61
C GLU A 270 -4.52 -1.73 -20.86
N SER A 271 -5.57 -1.95 -21.64
CA SER A 271 -6.66 -0.97 -21.81
C SER A 271 -7.44 -0.78 -20.51
N GLN A 272 -7.73 -1.88 -19.80
CA GLN A 272 -8.41 -1.85 -18.51
C GLN A 272 -7.57 -1.15 -17.44
N GLN A 273 -6.24 -1.36 -17.46
CA GLN A 273 -5.34 -0.59 -16.60
C GLN A 273 -5.46 0.92 -16.88
N ALA A 274 -5.48 1.31 -18.16
CA ALA A 274 -5.62 2.71 -18.54
C ALA A 274 -6.96 3.31 -18.07
N GLU A 275 -8.07 2.60 -18.28
CA GLU A 275 -9.40 3.02 -17.84
C GLU A 275 -9.48 3.18 -16.32
N GLY A 276 -9.05 2.18 -15.56
CA GLY A 276 -9.08 2.22 -14.10
C GLY A 276 -8.16 3.29 -13.48
N LEU A 277 -7.00 3.55 -14.10
CA LEU A 277 -6.16 4.68 -13.73
C LEU A 277 -6.88 6.01 -13.95
N LEU A 278 -7.52 6.21 -15.10
CA LEU A 278 -8.27 7.44 -15.38
C LEU A 278 -9.46 7.63 -14.44
N GLU A 279 -10.17 6.56 -14.07
CA GLU A 279 -11.23 6.59 -13.06
C GLU A 279 -10.68 7.11 -11.72
N THR A 280 -9.59 6.50 -11.24
CA THR A 280 -8.94 6.89 -9.99
C THR A 280 -8.46 8.34 -10.04
N MET A 281 -7.78 8.75 -11.12
CA MET A 281 -7.28 10.11 -11.27
C MET A 281 -8.41 11.17 -11.31
N ASN A 282 -9.58 10.83 -11.88
CA ASN A 282 -10.76 11.70 -11.81
C ASN A 282 -11.29 11.85 -10.38
N LEU A 283 -11.34 10.76 -9.59
CA LEU A 283 -11.71 10.82 -8.18
C LEU A 283 -10.73 11.71 -7.39
N LEU A 284 -9.42 11.61 -7.65
CA LEU A 284 -8.42 12.44 -6.99
C LEU A 284 -8.60 13.93 -7.31
N ARG A 285 -8.90 14.29 -8.56
CA ARG A 285 -9.26 15.68 -8.93
C ARG A 285 -10.55 16.15 -8.23
N LYS A 286 -11.57 15.31 -8.17
CA LYS A 286 -12.83 15.60 -7.48
C LYS A 286 -12.59 15.90 -6.00
N TYR A 287 -11.70 15.14 -5.35
CA TYR A 287 -11.50 15.18 -3.91
C TYR A 287 -10.37 16.10 -3.43
N HIS A 288 -9.46 16.54 -4.31
CA HIS A 288 -8.33 17.43 -3.98
C HIS A 288 -8.73 18.58 -3.06
N SER A 289 -9.70 19.39 -3.47
CA SER A 289 -10.04 20.60 -2.72
C SER A 289 -10.85 20.33 -1.45
N SER A 290 -11.63 19.24 -1.44
CA SER A 290 -12.51 18.91 -0.30
C SER A 290 -11.76 18.29 0.87
N TYR A 291 -10.66 17.58 0.59
CA TYR A 291 -9.90 16.83 1.60
C TYR A 291 -8.41 17.18 1.66
N ASP A 292 -7.98 18.26 0.97
CA ASP A 292 -6.57 18.68 0.89
C ASP A 292 -5.64 17.56 0.37
N VAL A 293 -6.06 16.89 -0.72
CA VAL A 293 -5.26 15.84 -1.38
C VAL A 293 -4.25 16.49 -2.31
N GLN A 294 -3.01 16.71 -1.88
CA GLN A 294 -2.06 17.58 -2.59
C GLN A 294 -1.20 16.88 -3.65
N ALA A 295 -0.95 15.58 -3.51
CA ALA A 295 -0.06 14.83 -4.40
C ALA A 295 -0.56 13.39 -4.63
N ALA A 296 -0.24 12.84 -5.79
CA ALA A 296 -0.62 11.49 -6.19
C ALA A 296 0.47 10.84 -7.07
N HIS A 297 0.88 9.62 -6.73
CA HIS A 297 1.95 8.89 -7.40
C HIS A 297 1.49 7.54 -7.91
N ILE A 298 1.59 7.31 -9.22
CA ILE A 298 1.26 6.01 -9.81
C ILE A 298 2.31 4.97 -9.37
N TYR A 299 1.87 3.79 -8.94
CA TYR A 299 2.74 2.63 -8.70
C TYR A 299 2.56 1.65 -9.87
N GLU A 300 3.40 1.64 -10.90
CA GLU A 300 4.73 2.27 -10.99
C GLU A 300 5.15 2.62 -12.43
N LEU A 301 6.36 3.15 -12.61
CA LEU A 301 6.84 3.67 -13.90
C LEU A 301 7.09 2.57 -14.94
N LEU A 302 7.88 1.55 -14.57
CA LEU A 302 8.25 0.43 -15.44
C LEU A 302 7.74 -0.86 -14.83
N ASP A 303 7.33 -1.81 -15.65
CA ASP A 303 7.00 -3.16 -15.18
C ASP A 303 8.21 -3.81 -14.50
N GLU A 304 7.95 -4.65 -13.50
CA GLU A 304 8.95 -5.53 -12.89
C GLU A 304 8.71 -6.99 -13.34
N THR A 305 8.86 -7.27 -14.64
CA THR A 305 8.41 -8.54 -15.26
C THR A 305 9.02 -9.82 -14.67
N TYR A 306 10.10 -9.72 -13.90
CA TYR A 306 10.69 -10.83 -13.15
C TYR A 306 9.86 -11.28 -11.93
N TRP A 307 8.89 -10.49 -11.47
CA TRP A 307 7.92 -10.90 -10.45
C TRP A 307 6.78 -11.75 -11.01
N ALA A 308 6.73 -11.99 -12.32
CA ALA A 308 5.65 -12.77 -12.91
C ALA A 308 5.57 -14.16 -12.27
N PRO A 309 4.35 -14.67 -11.99
CA PRO A 309 3.04 -14.14 -12.39
C PRO A 309 2.37 -13.22 -11.36
N SER A 310 3.08 -12.71 -10.34
CA SER A 310 2.50 -11.74 -9.40
C SER A 310 1.99 -10.51 -10.16
N TYR A 311 0.94 -9.87 -9.62
CA TYR A 311 0.43 -8.62 -10.17
C TYR A 311 1.48 -7.50 -10.16
N GLU A 312 2.43 -7.54 -9.22
CA GLU A 312 3.56 -6.59 -9.15
C GLU A 312 4.31 -6.51 -10.48
N ALA A 313 4.38 -7.63 -11.23
CA ALA A 313 5.07 -7.69 -12.51
C ALA A 313 4.44 -6.85 -13.63
N PHE A 314 3.21 -6.39 -13.44
CA PHE A 314 2.37 -5.80 -14.49
C PHE A 314 1.83 -4.40 -14.14
N MET A 315 2.41 -3.75 -13.12
CA MET A 315 1.96 -2.45 -12.62
C MET A 315 2.50 -1.26 -13.43
N GLY A 316 3.55 -1.45 -14.22
CA GLY A 316 4.23 -0.38 -14.95
C GLY A 316 3.36 0.32 -15.98
N LEU A 317 3.70 1.59 -16.27
CA LEU A 317 3.22 2.31 -17.46
C LEU A 317 4.06 2.00 -18.71
N VAL A 318 5.29 1.52 -18.52
CA VAL A 318 6.22 1.12 -19.58
C VAL A 318 6.59 -0.36 -19.39
N ARG A 319 6.52 -1.15 -20.46
CA ARG A 319 6.89 -2.57 -20.40
C ARG A 319 8.37 -2.74 -20.13
N LEU A 320 8.74 -3.85 -19.50
CA LEU A 320 10.13 -4.22 -19.25
C LEU A 320 10.46 -5.56 -19.91
N GLU A 321 11.44 -5.55 -20.81
CA GLU A 321 11.88 -6.74 -21.55
C GLU A 321 13.28 -7.17 -21.12
N LYS A 322 13.46 -8.48 -21.00
CA LYS A 322 14.75 -9.07 -20.64
C LYS A 322 15.74 -8.91 -21.78
N ARG A 323 16.89 -8.32 -21.48
CA ARG A 323 18.07 -8.29 -22.32
C ARG A 323 19.06 -9.36 -21.84
N GLY A 324 19.84 -9.93 -22.76
CA GLY A 324 20.90 -10.89 -22.40
C GLY A 324 21.85 -10.33 -21.33
N GLY A 325 22.42 -11.20 -20.49
CA GLY A 325 23.38 -10.81 -19.46
C GLY A 325 22.77 -10.25 -18.16
N GLY A 326 21.50 -10.55 -17.87
CA GLY A 326 20.81 -10.06 -16.66
C GLY A 326 20.42 -8.59 -16.71
N LEU A 327 20.44 -7.99 -17.90
CA LEU A 327 20.05 -6.61 -18.15
C LEU A 327 18.59 -6.53 -18.60
N TRP A 328 18.03 -5.33 -18.56
CA TRP A 328 16.68 -5.01 -19.00
C TRP A 328 16.69 -3.86 -20.01
N THR A 329 15.63 -3.79 -20.81
CA THR A 329 15.35 -2.69 -21.72
C THR A 329 13.86 -2.34 -21.67
N PRO A 330 13.47 -1.07 -21.90
CA PRO A 330 12.07 -0.74 -22.09
C PRO A 330 11.49 -1.49 -23.29
N GLY A 331 10.34 -2.16 -23.10
CA GLY A 331 9.55 -2.85 -24.13
C GLY A 331 8.45 -1.98 -24.74
N GLY A 332 8.60 -0.66 -24.62
CA GLY A 332 7.61 0.31 -25.10
C GLY A 332 6.53 0.67 -24.09
N GLU A 333 5.86 1.80 -24.37
CA GLU A 333 4.80 2.38 -23.55
C GLU A 333 3.51 1.54 -23.64
N LYS A 334 2.79 1.43 -22.52
CA LYS A 334 1.44 0.84 -22.49
C LYS A 334 0.38 1.89 -22.85
N PRO A 335 -0.83 1.50 -23.27
CA PRO A 335 -1.97 2.42 -23.41
C PRO A 335 -2.19 3.37 -22.22
N ALA A 336 -1.95 2.89 -21.00
CA ALA A 336 -2.03 3.68 -19.77
C ALA A 336 -1.08 4.88 -19.76
N TYR A 337 0.11 4.77 -20.34
CA TYR A 337 1.10 5.85 -20.41
C TYR A 337 0.53 7.07 -21.14
N GLU A 338 0.01 6.86 -22.35
CA GLU A 338 -0.57 7.93 -23.17
C GLU A 338 -1.86 8.48 -22.59
N ALA A 339 -2.68 7.62 -21.97
CA ALA A 339 -3.90 8.04 -21.27
C ALA A 339 -3.59 8.99 -20.11
N VAL A 340 -2.66 8.61 -19.24
CA VAL A 340 -2.20 9.41 -18.09
C VAL A 340 -1.57 10.72 -18.55
N LYS A 341 -0.68 10.67 -19.56
CA LYS A 341 -0.03 11.86 -20.14
C LYS A 341 -1.06 12.88 -20.63
N LYS A 342 -2.06 12.43 -21.40
CA LYS A 342 -3.15 13.29 -21.90
C LYS A 342 -3.99 13.85 -20.75
N PHE A 343 -4.29 13.05 -19.74
CA PHE A 343 -5.06 13.48 -18.57
C PHE A 343 -4.35 14.60 -17.78
N ILE A 344 -3.04 14.45 -17.54
CA ILE A 344 -2.21 15.44 -16.85
C ILE A 344 -2.09 16.71 -17.69
N ALA A 345 -1.89 16.59 -19.00
CA ALA A 345 -1.86 17.74 -19.91
C ALA A 345 -3.21 18.48 -19.96
N GLY A 346 -4.33 17.76 -19.93
CA GLY A 346 -5.68 18.33 -19.95
C GLY A 346 -6.02 19.15 -18.69
N GLY A 347 -5.50 18.75 -17.52
CA GLY A 347 -5.66 19.52 -16.27
C GLY A 347 -4.93 20.86 -16.27
N LYS A 348 -3.85 20.97 -17.08
CA LYS A 348 -3.13 22.24 -17.29
C LYS A 348 -3.89 23.19 -18.24
N SER A 349 -4.86 22.68 -19.00
CA SER A 349 -5.62 23.42 -20.03
C SER A 349 -7.06 23.77 -19.59
N GLY A 350 -7.45 23.46 -18.36
CA GLY A 350 -8.80 23.67 -17.80
C GLY A 350 -9.14 25.12 -17.45
N LEU A 351 -9.11 26.01 -18.44
CA LEU A 351 -9.68 27.36 -18.43
C LEU A 351 -10.76 27.51 -19.51
N VAL A 352 -11.63 26.51 -19.72
CA VAL A 352 -12.88 26.71 -20.47
C VAL A 352 -13.96 25.76 -19.94
N SER A 353 -14.94 26.30 -19.22
CA SER A 353 -16.20 25.62 -18.92
C SER A 353 -17.04 25.46 -20.19
N PRO A 354 -17.72 24.32 -20.34
CA PRO A 354 -19.05 24.30 -20.94
C PRO A 354 -20.07 24.03 -19.84
N THR A 355 -21.01 24.97 -19.72
CA THR A 355 -22.23 24.89 -18.94
C THR A 355 -23.03 23.64 -19.33
N VAL A 356 -23.27 22.74 -18.39
CA VAL A 356 -24.24 21.64 -18.57
C VAL A 356 -25.41 21.88 -17.62
N THR A 357 -26.57 22.06 -18.23
CA THR A 357 -27.87 22.30 -17.62
C THR A 357 -28.27 21.12 -16.73
N THR A 358 -28.42 21.39 -15.43
CA THR A 358 -28.94 20.45 -14.45
C THR A 358 -30.45 20.33 -14.57
N THR A 359 -30.93 19.13 -14.88
CA THR A 359 -32.26 18.66 -14.47
C THR A 359 -32.07 17.53 -13.46
N SER A 360 -32.36 17.83 -12.19
CA SER A 360 -32.47 16.83 -11.11
C SER A 360 -33.81 16.12 -11.19
N PRO A 361 -33.86 14.82 -10.86
CA PRO A 361 -35.03 14.22 -10.23
C PRO A 361 -34.78 14.04 -8.72
N MET A 362 -35.86 14.22 -7.97
CA MET A 362 -35.92 14.20 -6.51
C MET A 362 -35.65 12.81 -5.91
N LEU A 363 -34.97 12.82 -4.76
CA LEU A 363 -34.80 11.69 -3.84
C LEU A 363 -36.13 11.32 -3.19
N SER A 364 -36.49 10.04 -3.24
CA SER A 364 -37.40 9.42 -2.27
C SER A 364 -36.60 8.54 -1.32
N GLU A 365 -36.69 8.82 -0.03
CA GLU A 365 -36.26 7.96 1.07
C GLU A 365 -36.89 6.57 0.96
N GLN A 366 -36.05 5.53 1.01
CA GLN A 366 -36.31 4.32 1.78
C GLN A 366 -35.01 3.56 1.97
N ALA A 367 -34.52 3.61 3.21
CA ALA A 367 -33.43 2.79 3.69
C ALA A 367 -33.90 1.33 3.83
N SER A 368 -33.19 0.42 3.16
CA SER A 368 -33.17 -1.00 3.49
C SER A 368 -31.75 -1.51 3.26
N ASP A 369 -31.21 -2.20 4.27
CA ASP A 369 -29.86 -2.77 4.35
C ASP A 369 -29.31 -3.29 3.01
N PRO A 370 -28.03 -3.01 2.67
CA PRO A 370 -27.42 -3.62 1.51
C PRO A 370 -27.19 -5.11 1.79
N SER A 371 -27.92 -5.94 1.04
CA SER A 371 -27.53 -7.32 0.77
C SER A 371 -26.09 -7.37 0.23
N PRO A 372 -25.35 -8.46 0.49
CA PRO A 372 -23.97 -8.60 0.03
C PRO A 372 -23.93 -8.47 -1.50
N GLY A 373 -23.08 -7.57 -1.98
CA GLY A 373 -22.86 -7.33 -3.40
C GLY A 373 -22.41 -8.61 -4.14
N PRO A 374 -22.48 -8.60 -5.48
CA PRO A 374 -22.20 -9.78 -6.28
C PRO A 374 -20.78 -10.29 -6.04
N VAL A 375 -20.64 -11.61 -5.94
CA VAL A 375 -19.39 -12.35 -5.74
C VAL A 375 -18.34 -11.87 -6.76
N ARG A 376 -17.18 -11.42 -6.25
CA ARG A 376 -15.98 -11.02 -7.00
C ARG A 376 -15.69 -11.99 -8.16
N ALA A 377 -15.32 -11.45 -9.32
CA ALA A 377 -14.96 -12.23 -10.49
C ALA A 377 -13.78 -13.19 -10.18
N ILE A 378 -14.00 -14.49 -10.37
CA ILE A 378 -12.99 -15.54 -10.18
C ILE A 378 -12.09 -15.51 -11.42
N HIS A 379 -10.83 -15.10 -11.27
CA HIS A 379 -9.84 -15.07 -12.36
C HIS A 379 -9.25 -16.46 -12.59
N PRO A 380 -9.62 -17.20 -13.65
CA PRO A 380 -9.06 -18.53 -13.88
C PRO A 380 -7.56 -18.44 -14.15
N CYS A 381 -6.76 -19.26 -13.48
CA CYS A 381 -5.32 -19.35 -13.69
C CYS A 381 -4.94 -20.65 -14.42
N SER A 382 -3.73 -20.68 -14.99
CA SER A 382 -3.09 -21.91 -15.47
C SER A 382 -1.75 -22.10 -14.77
N ILE A 383 -1.53 -23.27 -14.17
CA ILE A 383 -0.26 -23.57 -13.49
C ILE A 383 0.92 -23.59 -14.48
N ASP A 384 0.64 -23.85 -15.76
CA ASP A 384 1.68 -23.91 -16.80
C ASP A 384 2.17 -22.53 -17.25
N THR A 385 1.42 -21.47 -16.94
CA THR A 385 1.84 -20.08 -17.22
C THR A 385 2.65 -19.46 -16.08
N ILE A 386 2.83 -20.17 -14.96
CA ILE A 386 3.61 -19.70 -13.81
C ILE A 386 5.09 -20.01 -14.06
N ASP A 387 5.98 -19.03 -13.84
CA ASP A 387 7.42 -19.28 -13.87
C ASP A 387 7.83 -20.18 -12.69
N LYS A 388 8.02 -21.46 -13.01
CA LYS A 388 8.38 -22.52 -12.07
C LYS A 388 9.83 -22.41 -11.56
N SER A 389 10.64 -21.52 -12.13
CA SER A 389 12.05 -21.33 -11.79
C SER A 389 12.32 -20.31 -10.68
N SER A 390 11.33 -19.44 -10.39
CA SER A 390 11.44 -18.39 -9.39
C SER A 390 10.71 -18.77 -8.09
N LEU A 391 11.47 -19.04 -7.03
CA LEU A 391 10.98 -19.52 -5.73
C LEU A 391 10.71 -18.40 -4.71
N ASN A 392 10.48 -17.17 -5.16
CA ASN A 392 10.17 -16.08 -4.25
C ASN A 392 8.83 -16.30 -3.52
N PRO A 393 8.62 -15.72 -2.32
CA PRO A 393 7.38 -15.92 -1.56
C PRO A 393 6.11 -15.58 -2.34
N ALA A 394 6.10 -14.51 -3.14
CA ALA A 394 4.93 -14.10 -3.92
C ALA A 394 4.55 -15.16 -4.96
N ASN A 395 5.53 -15.72 -5.67
CA ASN A 395 5.34 -16.80 -6.65
C ASN A 395 4.87 -18.10 -6.00
N ARG A 396 5.39 -18.45 -4.83
CA ARG A 396 4.94 -19.61 -4.04
C ARG A 396 3.46 -19.47 -3.67
N VAL A 397 3.05 -18.30 -3.20
CA VAL A 397 1.65 -18.01 -2.86
C VAL A 397 0.75 -18.05 -4.10
N ALA A 398 1.17 -17.40 -5.20
CA ALA A 398 0.43 -17.43 -6.46
C ALA A 398 0.23 -18.86 -6.98
N TYR A 399 1.28 -19.68 -6.93
CA TYR A 399 1.22 -21.09 -7.33
C TYR A 399 0.25 -21.88 -6.44
N ALA A 400 0.27 -21.66 -5.10
CA ALA A 400 -0.62 -22.35 -4.16
C ALA A 400 -2.11 -22.06 -4.44
N TYR A 401 -2.46 -20.79 -4.62
CA TYR A 401 -3.82 -20.37 -4.99
C TYR A 401 -4.23 -20.95 -6.33
N CYS A 402 -3.33 -20.91 -7.32
CA CYS A 402 -3.63 -21.44 -8.63
C CYS A 402 -3.86 -22.96 -8.62
N LEU A 403 -3.04 -23.69 -7.86
CA LEU A 403 -3.14 -25.14 -7.70
C LEU A 403 -4.46 -25.57 -7.05
N LEU A 404 -4.86 -24.91 -5.97
CA LEU A 404 -5.95 -25.38 -5.12
C LEU A 404 -7.31 -24.76 -5.47
N LEU A 405 -7.32 -23.51 -5.93
CA LEU A 405 -8.54 -22.75 -6.22
C LEU A 405 -8.74 -22.50 -7.71
N HIS A 406 -7.73 -22.75 -8.55
CA HIS A 406 -7.73 -22.41 -9.98
C HIS A 406 -7.93 -20.91 -10.26
N ARG A 407 -7.47 -20.06 -9.33
CA ARG A 407 -7.40 -18.62 -9.53
C ARG A 407 -6.13 -18.03 -8.95
N MET A 408 -5.80 -16.82 -9.37
CA MET A 408 -4.74 -16.04 -8.71
C MET A 408 -5.24 -15.48 -7.37
N PRO A 409 -4.34 -15.28 -6.39
CA PRO A 409 -4.68 -14.53 -5.19
C PRO A 409 -4.91 -13.07 -5.56
N SER A 410 -5.87 -12.41 -4.90
CA SER A 410 -5.94 -10.95 -4.92
C SER A 410 -4.69 -10.34 -4.26
N PRO A 411 -4.38 -9.05 -4.51
CA PRO A 411 -3.25 -8.39 -3.87
C PRO A 411 -3.20 -8.54 -2.34
N ILE A 412 -4.34 -8.40 -1.66
CA ILE A 412 -4.48 -8.57 -0.20
C ILE A 412 -4.15 -9.99 0.24
N GLU A 413 -4.68 -11.00 -0.47
CA GLU A 413 -4.42 -12.41 -0.17
C GLU A 413 -2.94 -12.75 -0.39
N GLN A 414 -2.36 -12.27 -1.51
CA GLN A 414 -0.97 -12.55 -1.82
C GLN A 414 -0.05 -11.95 -0.79
N TRP A 415 -0.27 -10.66 -0.49
CA TRP A 415 0.50 -9.91 0.48
C TRP A 415 0.44 -10.52 1.88
N SER A 416 -0.78 -10.86 2.37
CA SER A 416 -0.98 -11.49 3.67
C SER A 416 -0.15 -12.76 3.83
N GLN A 417 -0.13 -13.61 2.79
CA GLN A 417 0.59 -14.87 2.84
C GLN A 417 2.10 -14.68 2.63
N VAL A 418 2.52 -13.70 1.83
CA VAL A 418 3.94 -13.33 1.71
C VAL A 418 4.51 -12.87 3.05
N VAL A 419 3.76 -12.08 3.83
CA VAL A 419 4.16 -11.71 5.19
C VAL A 419 4.21 -12.91 6.11
N ALA A 420 3.19 -13.78 6.08
CA ALA A 420 3.20 -15.00 6.88
C ALA A 420 4.43 -15.88 6.57
N LEU A 421 4.83 -15.97 5.30
CA LEU A 421 6.01 -16.72 4.85
C LEU A 421 7.35 -16.13 5.32
N LYS A 422 7.39 -14.86 5.73
CA LYS A 422 8.60 -14.28 6.34
C LYS A 422 8.77 -14.75 7.79
N THR A 423 7.65 -14.93 8.51
CA THR A 423 7.64 -15.38 9.91
C THR A 423 7.76 -16.91 10.02
N ASP A 424 7.07 -17.65 9.15
CA ASP A 424 7.20 -19.09 8.99
C ASP A 424 7.46 -19.42 7.51
N PRO A 425 8.71 -19.73 7.12
CA PRO A 425 9.06 -20.03 5.72
C PRO A 425 8.29 -21.20 5.09
N SER A 426 7.57 -21.97 5.90
CA SER A 426 6.75 -23.09 5.46
C SER A 426 5.52 -22.62 4.68
N ILE A 427 5.40 -23.08 3.44
CA ILE A 427 4.20 -22.89 2.62
C ILE A 427 3.02 -23.72 3.10
N SER A 428 3.25 -24.71 3.97
CA SER A 428 2.22 -25.64 4.44
C SER A 428 1.10 -24.91 5.18
N SER A 429 1.43 -23.87 5.95
CA SER A 429 0.46 -23.03 6.65
C SER A 429 -0.49 -22.32 5.67
N THR A 430 0.04 -21.76 4.58
CA THR A 430 -0.76 -21.17 3.49
C THR A 430 -1.62 -22.22 2.77
N LEU A 431 -1.08 -23.41 2.48
CA LEU A 431 -1.83 -24.48 1.85
C LEU A 431 -3.00 -24.95 2.74
N LEU A 432 -2.78 -25.10 4.04
CA LEU A 432 -3.84 -25.45 5.00
C LEU A 432 -4.90 -24.35 5.09
N LEU A 433 -4.49 -23.09 5.11
CA LEU A 433 -5.42 -21.96 5.10
C LEU A 433 -6.35 -22.03 3.87
N ILE A 434 -5.78 -22.23 2.67
CA ILE A 434 -6.54 -22.35 1.43
C ILE A 434 -7.48 -23.57 1.47
N LEU A 435 -7.00 -24.74 1.90
CA LEU A 435 -7.80 -25.97 1.98
C LEU A 435 -8.95 -25.91 2.98
N ASN A 436 -8.81 -25.11 4.04
CA ASN A 436 -9.86 -24.88 5.03
C ASN A 436 -10.78 -23.71 4.68
N SER A 437 -10.45 -22.92 3.64
CA SER A 437 -11.24 -21.78 3.22
C SER A 437 -12.67 -22.18 2.87
N VAL A 438 -13.61 -21.24 3.03
CA VAL A 438 -15.00 -21.44 2.57
C VAL A 438 -15.00 -21.73 1.07
N GLU A 439 -14.18 -21.00 0.30
CA GLU A 439 -14.10 -21.14 -1.15
C GLU A 439 -13.72 -22.56 -1.61
N PHE A 440 -12.67 -23.15 -1.03
CA PHE A 440 -12.30 -24.53 -1.36
C PHE A 440 -13.41 -25.52 -0.93
N ARG A 441 -13.98 -25.31 0.26
CA ARG A 441 -15.01 -26.22 0.79
C ARG A 441 -16.31 -26.15 0.02
N THR A 442 -16.76 -25.00 -0.46
CA THR A 442 -18.02 -24.87 -1.21
C THR A 442 -17.82 -25.08 -2.71
N GLY A 443 -16.67 -24.70 -3.24
CA GLY A 443 -16.37 -24.76 -4.67
C GLY A 443 -15.82 -26.11 -5.13
N LYS A 444 -15.19 -26.90 -4.25
CA LYS A 444 -14.49 -28.14 -4.61
C LYS A 444 -14.90 -29.34 -3.78
N LEU A 445 -15.16 -29.20 -2.47
CA LEU A 445 -15.46 -30.33 -1.58
C LEU A 445 -16.99 -30.57 -1.44
N PRO A 446 -17.54 -31.70 -1.92
CA PRO A 446 -18.95 -32.00 -1.71
C PRO A 446 -19.34 -32.03 -0.23
N ALA A 447 -20.49 -31.47 0.13
CA ALA A 447 -21.00 -31.52 1.50
C ALA A 447 -21.39 -32.96 1.92
N GLY A 448 -21.24 -33.27 3.20
CA GLY A 448 -21.73 -34.53 3.78
C GLY A 448 -20.96 -35.80 3.38
N LEU A 449 -19.73 -35.68 2.87
CA LEU A 449 -18.92 -36.86 2.53
C LEU A 449 -18.59 -37.69 3.77
N GLY A 450 -18.79 -39.01 3.68
CA GLY A 450 -18.20 -39.98 4.61
C GLY A 450 -16.68 -40.06 4.47
N ASN A 451 -15.99 -40.59 5.48
CA ASN A 451 -14.52 -40.58 5.56
C ASN A 451 -13.82 -41.16 4.32
N ALA A 452 -14.35 -42.26 3.76
CA ALA A 452 -13.76 -42.89 2.56
C ALA A 452 -13.78 -41.94 1.37
N LYS A 453 -14.94 -41.35 1.06
CA LYS A 453 -15.09 -40.41 -0.05
C LYS A 453 -14.27 -39.13 0.18
N TYR A 454 -14.14 -38.69 1.43
CA TYR A 454 -13.32 -37.53 1.79
C TYR A 454 -11.82 -37.79 1.53
N VAL A 455 -11.28 -38.93 1.98
CA VAL A 455 -9.88 -39.31 1.73
C VAL A 455 -9.63 -39.46 0.21
N THR A 456 -10.51 -40.17 -0.50
CA THR A 456 -10.42 -40.32 -1.96
C THR A 456 -10.44 -38.97 -2.68
N PHE A 457 -11.29 -38.04 -2.24
CA PHE A 457 -11.33 -36.69 -2.80
C PHE A 457 -10.00 -35.96 -2.63
N LEU A 458 -9.41 -35.99 -1.43
CA LEU A 458 -8.12 -35.33 -1.19
C LEU A 458 -6.99 -35.92 -2.02
N TYR A 459 -6.95 -37.24 -2.21
CA TYR A 459 -5.99 -37.88 -3.10
C TYR A 459 -6.10 -37.37 -4.55
N ARG A 460 -7.32 -37.19 -5.05
CA ARG A 460 -7.54 -36.67 -6.40
C ARG A 460 -7.10 -35.22 -6.53
N VAL A 461 -7.48 -34.37 -5.57
CA VAL A 461 -7.21 -32.93 -5.67
C VAL A 461 -5.75 -32.61 -5.37
N LEU A 462 -5.15 -33.24 -4.35
CA LEU A 462 -3.79 -32.93 -3.92
C LEU A 462 -2.74 -33.76 -4.68
N LEU A 463 -3.04 -35.02 -4.99
CA LEU A 463 -2.07 -35.94 -5.60
C LEU A 463 -2.42 -36.30 -7.04
N GLY A 464 -3.58 -35.91 -7.58
CA GLY A 464 -3.93 -36.20 -8.97
C GLY A 464 -4.16 -37.69 -9.27
N ARG A 465 -4.47 -38.51 -8.26
CA ARG A 465 -4.71 -39.96 -8.42
C ARG A 465 -5.73 -40.51 -7.42
N GLU A 466 -6.16 -41.74 -7.61
CA GLU A 466 -6.89 -42.48 -6.57
C GLU A 466 -5.95 -42.94 -5.45
N PRO A 467 -6.45 -43.08 -4.21
CA PRO A 467 -5.72 -43.81 -3.19
C PRO A 467 -5.65 -45.30 -3.57
N ASP A 468 -4.51 -45.94 -3.30
CA ASP A 468 -4.45 -47.39 -3.28
C ASP A 468 -5.17 -47.95 -2.04
N ASN A 469 -5.49 -49.24 -2.07
CA ASN A 469 -6.25 -49.89 -1.00
C ASN A 469 -5.59 -49.73 0.37
N ASN A 470 -4.25 -49.86 0.44
CA ASN A 470 -3.51 -49.77 1.70
C ASN A 470 -3.53 -48.33 2.26
N GLY A 471 -3.34 -47.32 1.41
CA GLY A 471 -3.39 -45.92 1.78
C GLY A 471 -4.78 -45.52 2.27
N LEU A 472 -5.84 -45.94 1.57
CA LEU A 472 -7.22 -45.67 1.97
C LEU A 472 -7.56 -46.35 3.31
N ASP A 473 -7.27 -47.65 3.45
CA ASP A 473 -7.57 -48.41 4.66
C ASP A 473 -6.81 -47.88 5.88
N SER A 474 -5.56 -47.45 5.69
CA SER A 474 -4.75 -46.81 6.74
C SER A 474 -5.41 -45.53 7.27
N TYR A 475 -5.80 -44.61 6.39
CA TYR A 475 -6.47 -43.38 6.81
C TYR A 475 -7.84 -43.66 7.44
N LEU A 476 -8.61 -44.60 6.87
CA LEU A 476 -9.91 -44.98 7.42
C LEU A 476 -9.81 -45.59 8.82
N GLY A 477 -8.82 -46.46 9.04
CA GLY A 477 -8.55 -47.06 10.35
C GLY A 477 -8.13 -46.01 11.39
N LYS A 478 -7.30 -45.03 11.01
CA LYS A 478 -6.91 -43.94 11.92
C LYS A 478 -8.07 -42.98 12.22
N LEU A 479 -8.92 -42.68 11.23
CA LEU A 479 -10.10 -41.83 11.40
C LEU A 479 -11.19 -42.50 12.25
N SER A 480 -11.38 -43.82 12.13
CA SER A 480 -12.44 -44.54 12.87
C SER A 480 -12.17 -44.63 14.37
N ILE A 481 -10.89 -44.62 14.77
CA ILE A 481 -10.48 -44.61 16.18
C ILE A 481 -10.13 -43.21 16.70
N ASN A 482 -10.44 -42.15 15.94
CA ASN A 482 -10.10 -40.76 16.25
C ASN A 482 -8.60 -40.50 16.50
N LYS A 483 -7.72 -41.31 15.91
CA LYS A 483 -6.26 -41.11 15.98
C LYS A 483 -5.81 -39.98 15.05
N LEU A 484 -6.56 -39.74 13.97
CA LEU A 484 -6.43 -38.56 13.12
C LEU A 484 -7.79 -37.89 12.98
N THR A 485 -7.77 -36.57 12.80
CA THR A 485 -8.90 -35.80 12.30
C THR A 485 -8.85 -35.68 10.77
N ARG A 486 -9.95 -35.21 10.17
CA ARG A 486 -9.99 -34.91 8.73
C ARG A 486 -9.00 -33.81 8.31
N GLN A 487 -8.70 -32.88 9.22
CA GLN A 487 -7.70 -31.85 9.00
C GLN A 487 -6.28 -32.43 9.04
N ASP A 488 -6.02 -33.39 9.94
CA ASP A 488 -4.72 -34.07 9.99
C ASP A 488 -4.46 -34.85 8.70
N VAL A 489 -5.49 -35.45 8.09
CA VAL A 489 -5.33 -36.11 6.78
C VAL A 489 -4.95 -35.11 5.68
N MET A 490 -5.54 -33.91 5.65
CA MET A 490 -5.12 -32.86 4.71
C MET A 490 -3.65 -32.50 4.93
N ALA A 491 -3.27 -32.28 6.21
CA ALA A 491 -1.91 -31.93 6.59
C ALA A 491 -0.90 -33.03 6.24
N GLU A 492 -1.20 -34.31 6.51
CA GLU A 492 -0.34 -35.44 6.14
C GLU A 492 -0.14 -35.53 4.61
N LEU A 493 -1.19 -35.26 3.82
CA LEU A 493 -1.11 -35.33 2.35
C LEU A 493 -0.30 -34.18 1.74
N ILE A 494 -0.51 -32.93 2.16
CA ILE A 494 0.26 -31.79 1.62
C ILE A 494 1.73 -31.82 2.04
N ASN A 495 2.04 -32.43 3.20
CA ASN A 495 3.41 -32.62 3.68
C ASN A 495 4.04 -33.94 3.20
N SER A 496 3.33 -34.70 2.35
CA SER A 496 3.85 -35.96 1.83
C SER A 496 4.94 -35.73 0.79
N TYR A 497 5.88 -36.68 0.71
CA TYR A 497 6.92 -36.67 -0.32
C TYR A 497 6.34 -36.59 -1.74
N GLU A 498 5.20 -37.25 -1.99
CA GLU A 498 4.55 -37.25 -3.29
C GLU A 498 4.04 -35.84 -3.67
N PHE A 499 3.38 -35.15 -2.74
CA PHE A 499 2.91 -33.78 -2.97
C PHE A 499 4.08 -32.84 -3.22
N HIS A 500 5.13 -32.92 -2.40
CA HIS A 500 6.34 -32.11 -2.55
C HIS A 500 7.01 -32.34 -3.91
N SER A 501 7.13 -33.59 -4.33
CA SER A 501 7.75 -33.97 -5.61
C SER A 501 6.96 -33.45 -6.82
N LYS A 502 5.63 -33.38 -6.72
CA LYS A 502 4.78 -32.86 -7.81
C LYS A 502 4.74 -31.34 -7.89
N HIS A 503 5.00 -30.66 -6.79
CA HIS A 503 4.88 -29.20 -6.69
C HIS A 503 6.18 -28.54 -6.19
N PRO A 504 7.32 -28.72 -6.88
CA PRO A 504 8.61 -28.19 -6.44
C PRO A 504 8.61 -26.65 -6.29
N CYS A 505 7.74 -25.94 -7.02
CA CYS A 505 7.62 -24.49 -6.92
C CYS A 505 7.11 -23.99 -5.57
N LEU A 506 6.45 -24.84 -4.79
CA LEU A 506 5.95 -24.51 -3.45
C LEU A 506 7.05 -24.61 -2.39
N PHE A 507 8.03 -25.48 -2.62
CA PHE A 507 9.01 -25.89 -1.63
C PHE A 507 10.40 -25.44 -2.08
N SER A 508 11.02 -24.53 -1.33
CA SER A 508 12.45 -24.28 -1.49
C SER A 508 13.21 -25.57 -1.22
N ASN A 509 14.16 -25.94 -2.10
CA ASN A 509 15.04 -27.10 -1.91
C ASN A 509 15.88 -26.96 -0.62
N GLN A 510 15.30 -27.27 0.53
CA GLN A 510 16.01 -27.50 1.79
C GLN A 510 15.98 -28.98 2.20
N GLN A 511 15.61 -29.89 1.31
CA GLN A 511 15.62 -31.33 1.55
C GLN A 511 16.39 -32.11 0.48
N ALA A 512 17.61 -31.64 0.18
CA ALA A 512 18.62 -32.46 -0.49
C ALA A 512 19.85 -32.62 0.43
N VAL A 513 19.62 -33.01 1.67
CA VAL A 513 20.65 -33.62 2.54
C VAL A 513 19.96 -34.72 3.35
N GLN A 514 20.11 -35.96 2.88
CA GLN A 514 20.27 -37.13 3.74
C GLN A 514 21.56 -37.82 3.32
#